data_AF-A0A2W6NNX5-F1
#
_entry.id   AF-A0A2W6NNX5-F1
#
_cell.length_a   1.000
_cell.length_b   1.000
_cell.length_c   1.000
_cell.angle_alpha   90.00
_cell.angle_beta   90.00
_cell.angle_gamma   90.00
#
_symmetry.space_group_name_H-M   'P 1'
#
loop_
_entity.id
_entity.type
_entity.pdbx_description
1 polymer ?
#
loop_
_entity_poly.entity_id
_entity_poly.type
_entity_poly.pdbx_seq_one_letter_code
_entity_poly.pdbx_strand_id
1 'polypeptide(L)' 'MPKFKIEDGADYQPYFKAFVLHNNLSLGDETSSYDYIMWNQKKWREWRELNSIDDRQNMTEANHIDFEKWLFKGY' A
#
# COMPACT_ATOMS: atom_id res chain seq x y z
N MET A 1 -13.18 -3.39 -13.58
CA MET A 1 -13.33 -2.53 -12.38
C MET A 1 -13.30 -1.09 -12.84
N PRO A 2 -14.15 -0.19 -12.29
CA PRO A 2 -14.12 1.22 -12.67
C PRO A 2 -12.75 1.82 -12.36
N LYS A 3 -12.26 2.65 -13.28
CA LYS A 3 -11.06 3.46 -13.07
C LYS A 3 -11.44 4.81 -12.48
N PHE A 4 -10.52 5.39 -11.74
CA PHE A 4 -10.62 6.75 -11.22
C PHE A 4 -9.27 7.45 -11.35
N LYS A 5 -9.30 8.77 -11.33
CA LYS A 5 -8.09 9.58 -11.45
C LYS A 5 -7.50 9.85 -10.07
N ILE A 6 -6.18 9.94 -10.00
CA ILE A 6 -5.49 10.49 -8.84
C ILE A 6 -5.85 11.97 -8.71
N GLU A 7 -6.22 12.34 -7.50
CA GLU A 7 -6.57 13.69 -7.04
C GLU A 7 -5.45 14.22 -6.13
N ASP A 8 -5.63 15.41 -5.54
CA ASP A 8 -4.67 15.93 -4.58
C ASP A 8 -4.54 14.97 -3.38
N GLY A 9 -3.33 14.50 -3.12
CA GLY A 9 -3.04 13.40 -2.21
C GLY A 9 -2.85 13.79 -0.74
N ALA A 10 -3.19 15.04 -0.37
CA ALA A 10 -3.04 15.54 0.99
C ALA A 10 -3.77 14.68 2.04
N ASP A 11 -4.95 14.16 1.69
CA ASP A 11 -5.85 13.42 2.60
C ASP A 11 -5.87 11.90 2.36
N TYR A 12 -4.91 11.37 1.60
CA TYR A 12 -4.86 9.94 1.32
C TYR A 12 -4.54 9.13 2.56
N GLN A 13 -5.30 8.04 2.75
CA GLN A 13 -4.96 6.99 3.70
C GLN A 13 -3.52 6.50 3.45
N PRO A 14 -2.71 6.19 4.49
CA PRO A 14 -1.28 5.95 4.34
C PRO A 14 -0.91 4.90 3.29
N TYR A 15 -1.64 3.78 3.22
CA TYR A 15 -1.37 2.71 2.25
C TYR A 15 -1.66 3.14 0.81
N PHE A 16 -2.69 3.96 0.58
CA PHE A 16 -2.98 4.48 -0.75
C PHE A 16 -1.95 5.53 -1.16
N LYS A 17 -1.48 6.36 -0.23
CA LYS A 17 -0.37 7.28 -0.47
C LYS A 17 0.92 6.53 -0.86
N ALA A 18 1.24 5.45 -0.15
CA ALA A 18 2.37 4.59 -0.50
C ALA A 18 2.19 3.93 -1.89
N PHE A 19 0.98 3.48 -2.23
CA PHE A 19 0.66 2.96 -3.56
C PHE A 19 0.96 3.99 -4.66
N VAL A 20 0.49 5.23 -4.49
CA VAL A 20 0.73 6.33 -5.45
C VAL A 20 2.23 6.56 -5.64
N LEU A 21 3.00 6.64 -4.56
CA LEU A 21 4.45 6.87 -4.61
C LEU A 21 5.21 5.70 -5.28
N HIS A 22 4.93 4.46 -4.88
CA HIS A 22 5.63 3.27 -5.42
C HIS A 22 5.36 3.04 -6.91
N ASN A 23 4.21 3.48 -7.39
CA ASN A 23 3.81 3.33 -8.79
C ASN A 23 4.06 4.60 -9.62
N ASN A 24 4.69 5.63 -9.05
CA ASN A 24 4.96 6.92 -9.69
C ASN A 24 3.70 7.57 -10.28
N LEU A 25 2.56 7.41 -9.62
CA LEU A 25 1.30 7.99 -10.08
C LEU A 25 1.25 9.48 -9.72
N SER A 26 0.79 10.27 -10.68
CA SER A 26 0.67 11.72 -10.59
C SER A 26 -0.79 12.16 -10.68
N LEU A 27 -1.06 13.42 -10.31
CA LEU A 27 -2.38 14.03 -10.44
C LEU A 27 -2.95 13.85 -11.85
N GLY A 28 -4.14 13.28 -11.96
CA GLY A 28 -4.82 13.01 -13.22
C GLY A 28 -4.55 11.63 -13.83
N ASP A 29 -3.56 10.88 -13.34
CA ASP A 29 -3.32 9.50 -13.78
C ASP A 29 -4.48 8.59 -13.38
N GLU A 30 -4.78 7.60 -14.21
CA GLU A 30 -5.83 6.64 -13.92
C GLU A 30 -5.31 5.41 -13.17
N THR A 31 -6.04 5.01 -12.14
CA THR A 31 -5.85 3.73 -11.44
C THR A 31 -7.21 3.08 -11.17
N SER A 32 -7.22 1.90 -10.57
CA SER A 32 -8.44 1.24 -10.12
C SER A 32 -8.31 0.70 -8.70
N SER A 33 -9.44 0.44 -8.04
CA SER A 33 -9.43 -0.18 -6.71
C SER A 33 -8.81 -1.57 -6.75
N TYR A 34 -8.89 -2.26 -7.89
CA TYR A 34 -8.26 -3.57 -8.09
C TYR A 34 -6.74 -3.46 -8.09
N ASP A 35 -6.17 -2.49 -8.81
CA ASP A 35 -4.72 -2.29 -8.85
C ASP A 35 -4.16 -1.99 -7.46
N TYR A 36 -4.86 -1.14 -6.70
CA TYR A 36 -4.52 -0.86 -5.31
C TYR A 36 -4.59 -2.11 -4.41
N ILE A 37 -5.69 -2.86 -4.46
CA ILE A 37 -5.88 -4.07 -3.64
C ILE A 37 -4.79 -5.10 -3.94
N MET A 38 -4.51 -5.35 -5.23
CA MET A 38 -3.50 -6.32 -5.65
C MET A 38 -2.10 -5.88 -5.22
N TRP A 39 -1.76 -4.61 -5.36
CA TRP A 39 -0.49 -4.06 -4.89
C TRP A 39 -0.36 -4.20 -3.37
N ASN A 40 -1.39 -3.82 -2.60
CA ASN A 40 -1.35 -3.84 -1.15
C ASN A 40 -1.21 -5.29 -0.62
N GLN A 41 -1.93 -6.25 -1.20
CA GLN A 41 -1.79 -7.67 -0.86
C GLN A 41 -0.39 -8.21 -1.14
N LYS A 42 0.20 -7.82 -2.28
CA LYS A 42 1.57 -8.20 -2.63
C LYS A 42 2.57 -7.64 -1.62
N LYS A 43 2.43 -6.36 -1.25
CA LYS A 43 3.29 -5.71 -0.26
C LYS A 43 3.19 -6.32 1.13
N TRP A 44 1.98 -6.67 1.57
CA TRP A 44 1.80 -7.40 2.82
C TRP A 44 2.51 -8.76 2.81
N ARG A 45 2.44 -9.50 1.70
CA ARG A 45 3.17 -10.77 1.56
C ARG A 45 4.67 -10.57 1.64
N GLU A 46 5.22 -9.64 0.85
CA GLU A 46 6.65 -9.31 0.85
C GLU A 46 7.14 -8.96 2.27
N TRP A 47 6.41 -8.09 2.98
CA TRP A 47 6.78 -7.69 4.33
C TRP A 47 6.69 -8.84 5.34
N ARG A 48 5.65 -9.68 5.26
CA ARG A 48 5.52 -10.86 6.15
C ARG A 48 6.66 -11.84 5.96
N GLU A 49 7.04 -12.12 4.71
CA GLU A 49 8.17 -13.00 4.38
C GLU A 49 9.48 -12.47 4.99
N LEU A 50 9.75 -11.16 4.88
CA LEU A 50 10.93 -10.53 5.46
C LEU A 50 10.97 -10.58 6.99
N ASN A 51 9.81 -10.61 7.63
CA ASN A 51 9.68 -10.61 9.10
C ASN A 51 9.38 -12.01 9.67
N SER A 52 9.40 -13.06 8.84
CA SER A 52 9.07 -14.44 9.24
C SER A 52 7.70 -14.58 9.91
N ILE A 53 6.70 -13.81 9.44
CA ILE A 53 5.32 -13.85 9.93
C ILE A 53 4.51 -14.81 9.08
N ASP A 54 3.91 -15.81 9.73
CA ASP A 54 3.05 -16.81 9.10
C ASP A 54 1.74 -16.18 8.59
N ASP A 55 1.21 -16.68 7.47
CA ASP A 55 0.00 -16.15 6.84
C ASP A 55 -1.28 -16.39 7.64
N ARG A 56 -1.27 -17.37 8.54
CA ARG A 56 -2.34 -17.73 9.48
C ARG A 56 -2.35 -16.87 10.74
N GLN A 57 -1.32 -16.06 10.97
CA GLN A 57 -1.29 -15.16 12.12
C GLN A 57 -2.15 -13.91 11.87
N ASN A 58 -2.95 -13.54 12.86
CA ASN A 58 -3.67 -12.27 12.85
C ASN A 58 -2.67 -11.12 12.97
N MET A 59 -2.89 -10.05 12.21
CA MET A 59 -2.05 -8.87 12.29
C MET A 59 -2.45 -8.00 13.47
N THR A 60 -1.46 -7.60 14.26
CA THR A 60 -1.64 -6.65 15.36
C THR A 60 -1.53 -5.22 14.85
N GLU A 61 -2.05 -4.25 15.62
CA GLU A 61 -1.87 -2.83 15.33
C GLU A 61 -0.38 -2.45 15.19
N ALA A 62 0.49 -3.04 16.03
CA ALA A 62 1.93 -2.84 15.91
C ALA A 62 2.47 -3.28 14.54
N ASN A 63 1.97 -4.39 14.00
CA ASN A 63 2.37 -4.84 12.66
C ASN A 63 1.85 -3.91 11.56
N HIS A 64 0.67 -3.33 11.71
CA HIS A 64 0.15 -2.33 10.77
C HIS A 64 1.05 -1.08 10.74
N ILE A 65 1.49 -0.62 11.91
CA ILE A 65 2.41 0.51 12.06
C ILE A 65 3.78 0.19 11.44
N ASP A 66 4.33 -0.99 11.71
CA ASP A 66 5.64 -1.39 11.19
C ASP A 66 5.61 -1.64 9.68
N PHE A 67 4.51 -2.19 9.16
CA PHE A 67 4.27 -2.31 7.73
C PHE A 67 4.19 -0.93 7.05
N GLU A 68 3.45 0.01 7.64
CA GLU A 68 3.38 1.38 7.12
C GLU A 68 4.78 2.02 7.05
N LYS A 69 5.54 1.97 8.13
CA LYS A 69 6.93 2.49 8.15
C LYS A 69 7.81 1.83 7.09
N TRP A 70 7.64 0.53 6.88
CA TRP A 70 8.39 -0.21 5.86
C TRP A 70 8.02 0.24 4.44
N LEU A 71 6.74 0.51 4.15
CA LEU A 71 6.31 1.01 2.84
C LEU A 71 6.97 2.35 2.47
N PHE A 72 7.22 3.22 3.45
CA PHE A 72 7.87 4.51 3.21
C PHE A 72 9.40 4.47 3.39
N LYS A 73 9.99 3.31 3.67
CA LYS A 73 11.44 3.22 3.83
C LYS A 73 12.13 3.37 2.47
N GLY A 74 12.77 4.51 2.25
CA GLY A 74 13.54 4.81 1.02
C GLY A 74 12.79 5.64 -0.03
N TYR A 75 11.64 6.22 0.35
CA TYR A 75 10.91 7.22 -0.41
C TYR A 75 10.94 8.58 0.31
#